data_AF-T2JFA4-F1
#
_entry.id   AF-T2JFA4-F1
#
_cell.length_a   1.000
_cell.length_b   1.000
_cell.length_c   1.000
_cell.angle_alpha   90.00
_cell.angle_beta   90.00
_cell.angle_gamma   90.00
#
_symmetry.space_group_name_H-M   'P 1'
#
loop_
_entity.id
_entity.type
_entity.pdbx_description
1 polymer ?
#
loop_
_entity_poly.entity_id
_entity_poly.type
_entity_poly.pdbx_seq_one_letter_code
_entity_poly.pdbx_strand_id
1 'polypeptide(L)'
;MSQNKNLKENLNSEIEKNKCLELALKTCKKGNNNVINELQNTNDDNASIPTSNLTNISSRKAIKAFRKLGFEKDRHTGDHFILKKTETSTTTFPIPHPRQELNPLTLKNILIQTNTTLEDFLNNL
;
A
#
# COMPACT_ATOMS: atom_id res chain seq x y z
N MET A 1 27.18 -50.20 4.96
CA MET A 1 26.21 -49.57 5.90
C MET A 1 26.25 -48.04 5.92
N SER A 2 27.34 -47.37 5.55
CA SER A 2 27.48 -45.89 5.69
C SER A 2 26.68 -45.05 4.68
N GLN A 3 26.61 -45.46 3.42
CA GLN A 3 25.92 -44.67 2.37
C GLN A 3 24.41 -44.55 2.58
N ASN A 4 23.74 -45.62 3.01
CA ASN A 4 22.30 -45.60 3.31
C ASN A 4 21.97 -44.74 4.54
N LYS A 5 22.90 -44.64 5.50
CA LYS A 5 22.72 -43.77 6.66
C LYS A 5 22.81 -42.29 6.25
N ASN A 6 23.81 -41.95 5.44
CA ASN A 6 23.98 -40.60 4.92
C ASN A 6 22.81 -40.17 4.01
N LEU A 7 22.29 -41.07 3.18
CA LEU A 7 21.09 -40.81 2.36
C LEU A 7 19.86 -40.51 3.22
N LYS A 8 19.65 -41.27 4.32
CA LYS A 8 18.54 -41.04 5.24
C LYS A 8 18.67 -39.73 5.99
N GLU A 9 19.88 -39.37 6.40
CA GLU A 9 20.16 -38.09 7.06
C GLU A 9 19.91 -36.90 6.12
N ASN A 10 20.33 -37.01 4.86
CA ASN A 10 20.10 -35.97 3.86
C ASN A 10 18.61 -35.83 3.52
N LEU A 11 17.90 -36.96 3.35
CA LEU A 11 16.46 -36.95 3.11
C LEU A 11 15.68 -36.34 4.27
N ASN A 12 16.07 -36.65 5.52
CA ASN A 12 15.45 -36.05 6.71
C ASN A 12 15.71 -34.54 6.78
N SER A 13 16.93 -34.10 6.46
CA SER A 13 17.27 -32.67 6.40
C SER A 13 16.43 -31.94 5.34
N GLU A 14 16.21 -32.55 4.18
CA GLU A 14 15.40 -31.95 3.12
C GLU A 14 13.91 -31.90 3.47
N ILE A 15 13.40 -32.93 4.16
CA ILE A 15 12.04 -32.95 4.70
C ILE A 15 11.86 -31.82 5.74
N GLU A 16 12.84 -31.58 6.59
CA GLU A 16 12.79 -30.49 7.57
C GLU A 16 12.80 -29.11 6.89
N LYS A 17 13.65 -28.90 5.88
CA LYS A 17 13.66 -27.65 5.10
C LYS A 17 12.33 -27.41 4.39
N ASN A 18 11.75 -28.44 3.78
CA ASN A 18 10.46 -28.34 3.09
C ASN A 18 9.33 -28.04 4.08
N LYS A 19 9.35 -28.63 5.28
CA LYS A 19 8.41 -28.30 6.36
C LYS A 19 8.57 -26.85 6.83
N CYS A 20 9.80 -26.36 6.94
CA CYS A 20 10.06 -24.95 7.27
C CYS A 20 9.57 -24.00 6.17
N LEU A 21 9.73 -24.35 4.90
CA LEU A 21 9.22 -23.57 3.76
C LEU A 21 7.68 -23.58 3.71
N GLU A 22 7.04 -24.72 3.95
CA GLU A 22 5.58 -24.80 4.04
C GLU A 22 5.04 -23.98 5.20
N LEU A 23 5.72 -23.97 6.36
CA LEU A 23 5.36 -23.12 7.49
C LEU A 23 5.55 -21.64 7.16
N ALA A 24 6.65 -21.25 6.52
CA ALA A 24 6.88 -19.88 6.07
C ALA A 24 5.80 -19.44 5.08
N LEU A 25 5.49 -20.25 4.07
CA LEU A 25 4.45 -19.97 3.08
C LEU A 25 3.05 -19.96 3.68
N LYS A 26 2.76 -20.81 4.66
CA LYS A 26 1.48 -20.82 5.39
C LYS A 26 1.33 -19.59 6.27
N THR A 27 2.40 -19.12 6.90
CA THR A 27 2.44 -17.82 7.60
C THR A 27 2.21 -16.66 6.61
N CYS A 28 2.87 -16.69 5.44
CA CYS A 28 2.66 -15.68 4.39
C CYS A 28 1.26 -15.73 3.77
N LYS A 29 0.65 -16.92 3.60
CA LYS A 29 -0.67 -17.08 2.98
C LYS A 29 -1.84 -16.93 3.96
N LYS A 30 -1.66 -17.19 5.25
CA LYS A 30 -2.71 -16.97 6.26
C LYS A 30 -2.96 -15.47 6.51
N GLY A 31 -1.98 -14.61 6.24
CA GLY A 31 -2.20 -13.16 6.12
C GLY A 31 -2.83 -12.74 4.78
N ASN A 32 -2.78 -13.59 3.74
CA ASN A 32 -3.24 -13.23 2.40
C ASN A 32 -4.72 -13.55 2.07
N ASN A 33 -5.45 -14.23 2.95
CA ASN A 33 -6.86 -14.58 2.71
C ASN A 33 -7.87 -13.65 3.42
N ASN A 34 -7.37 -12.54 3.96
CA ASN A 34 -8.12 -11.32 4.27
C ASN A 34 -7.72 -10.16 3.34
N VAL A 35 -7.02 -10.38 2.21
CA VAL A 35 -6.35 -9.32 1.40
C VAL A 35 -7.25 -8.37 0.63
N ILE A 36 -8.56 -8.41 0.87
CA ILE A 36 -9.45 -7.28 0.51
C ILE A 36 -9.72 -6.36 1.72
N ASN A 37 -9.37 -6.77 2.96
CA ASN A 37 -9.49 -6.02 4.21
C ASN A 37 -8.23 -5.97 5.11
N GLU A 38 -7.11 -6.63 4.78
CA GLU A 38 -5.86 -6.62 5.56
C GLU A 38 -4.62 -6.37 4.67
N LEU A 39 -4.50 -5.16 4.09
CA LEU A 39 -3.19 -4.50 4.02
C LEU A 39 -3.09 -3.51 5.20
N GLN A 40 -3.26 -4.06 6.40
CA GLN A 40 -2.90 -3.43 7.65
C GLN A 40 -1.51 -3.93 8.04
N ASN A 41 -0.48 -3.40 7.38
CA ASN A 41 0.77 -3.15 8.07
C ASN A 41 0.86 -1.64 8.21
N THR A 42 0.34 -1.18 9.33
CA THR A 42 0.64 0.12 9.89
C THR A 42 2.16 0.18 10.07
N ASN A 43 2.84 0.91 9.18
CA ASN A 43 3.85 1.82 9.71
C ASN A 43 3.07 2.66 10.72
N ASP A 44 3.39 2.55 12.00
CA ASP A 44 2.66 3.14 13.12
C ASP A 44 2.52 4.68 13.03
N ASP A 45 3.14 5.29 12.02
CA ASP A 45 3.01 6.71 11.65
C ASP A 45 1.68 7.05 10.95
N ASN A 46 1.03 6.10 10.26
CA ASN A 46 -0.20 6.38 9.49
C ASN A 46 -1.47 6.44 10.35
N ALA A 47 -1.47 5.82 11.54
CA ALA A 47 -2.57 5.90 12.50
C ALA A 47 -2.73 7.33 13.08
N SER A 48 -1.65 8.12 13.04
CA SER A 48 -1.58 9.47 13.60
C SER A 48 -1.57 10.57 12.53
N ILE A 49 -2.21 10.39 11.36
CA ILE A 49 -2.42 11.53 10.45
C ILE A 49 -3.54 12.41 11.04
N PRO A 50 -3.25 13.61 11.59
CA PRO A 50 -4.27 14.52 12.08
C PRO A 50 -5.03 15.13 10.91
N THR A 51 -6.36 15.11 10.97
CA THR A 51 -7.21 15.72 9.93
C THR A 51 -7.13 17.25 9.94
N SER A 52 -6.70 17.88 11.04
CA SER A 52 -6.50 19.33 11.14
C SER A 52 -5.55 19.87 10.06
N ASN A 53 -4.54 19.09 9.69
CA ASN A 53 -3.50 19.47 8.75
C ASN A 53 -3.92 19.27 7.28
N LEU A 54 -5.10 18.70 7.04
CA LEU A 54 -5.63 18.37 5.72
C LEU A 54 -6.81 19.27 5.32
N THR A 55 -7.00 20.39 6.02
CA THR A 55 -8.04 21.39 5.76
C THR A 55 -7.63 22.37 4.64
N ASN A 56 -8.59 22.99 3.95
CA ASN A 56 -8.39 24.02 2.92
C ASN A 56 -7.61 23.54 1.67
N ILE A 57 -7.68 22.24 1.34
CA ILE A 57 -6.99 21.66 0.19
C ILE A 57 -7.98 21.42 -0.94
N SER A 58 -7.87 22.19 -2.02
CA SER A 58 -8.65 21.96 -3.25
C SER A 58 -8.23 20.68 -3.97
N SER A 59 -9.15 20.11 -4.76
CA SER A 59 -8.84 18.93 -5.59
C SER A 59 -7.65 19.18 -6.52
N ARG A 60 -7.55 20.41 -7.06
CA ARG A 60 -6.46 20.79 -7.96
C ARG A 60 -5.10 20.80 -7.24
N LYS A 61 -5.05 21.29 -6.00
CA LYS A 61 -3.83 21.26 -5.18
C LYS A 61 -3.42 19.83 -4.87
N ALA A 62 -4.36 19.00 -4.41
CA ALA A 62 -4.09 17.59 -4.14
C ALA A 62 -3.56 16.85 -5.38
N ILE A 63 -4.22 17.00 -6.53
CA ILE A 63 -3.77 16.38 -7.80
C ILE A 63 -2.34 16.86 -8.15
N LYS A 64 -2.05 18.16 -7.99
CA LYS A 64 -0.71 18.69 -8.27
C LYS A 64 0.34 18.09 -7.33
N ALA A 65 0.05 17.97 -6.04
CA ALA A 65 0.95 17.37 -5.06
C ALA A 65 1.25 15.91 -5.38
N PHE A 66 0.21 15.11 -5.65
CA PHE A 66 0.41 13.72 -6.06
C PHE A 66 1.20 13.62 -7.37
N ARG A 67 1.01 14.52 -8.33
CA ARG A 67 1.83 14.55 -9.54
C ARG A 67 3.32 14.79 -9.28
N LYS A 68 3.66 15.67 -8.33
CA LYS A 68 5.06 15.89 -7.92
C LYS A 68 5.66 14.66 -7.24
N LEU A 69 4.84 13.89 -6.53
CA LEU A 69 5.20 12.62 -5.88
C LEU A 69 5.32 11.43 -6.85
N GLY A 70 5.23 11.67 -8.17
CA GLY A 70 5.38 10.65 -9.20
C GLY A 70 4.09 9.94 -9.59
N PHE A 71 2.92 10.45 -9.19
CA PHE A 71 1.64 9.92 -9.66
C PHE A 71 1.28 10.54 -11.01
N GLU A 72 0.90 9.69 -11.96
CA GLU A 72 0.48 10.09 -13.29
C GLU A 72 -1.04 10.00 -13.43
N LYS A 73 -1.60 10.75 -14.38
CA LYS A 73 -3.02 10.65 -14.71
C LYS A 73 -3.28 9.28 -15.34
N ASP A 74 -4.22 8.52 -14.79
CA ASP A 74 -4.73 7.31 -15.43
C ASP A 74 -5.95 7.64 -16.30
N ARG A 75 -7.03 8.08 -15.68
CA ARG A 75 -8.28 8.46 -16.36
C ARG A 75 -9.07 9.50 -15.59
N HIS A 76 -10.02 10.13 -16.29
CA HIS A 76 -10.98 11.06 -15.69
C HIS A 76 -12.38 10.59 -16.10
N THR A 77 -13.26 10.36 -15.12
CA THR A 77 -14.62 9.86 -15.38
C THR A 77 -15.60 10.66 -14.54
N GLY A 78 -16.40 11.50 -15.21
CA GLY A 78 -17.28 12.46 -14.54
C GLY A 78 -16.46 13.35 -13.59
N ASP A 79 -16.89 13.42 -12.34
CA ASP A 79 -16.20 14.20 -11.31
C ASP A 79 -15.07 13.45 -10.60
N HIS A 80 -14.62 12.31 -11.11
CA HIS A 80 -13.60 11.51 -10.44
C HIS A 80 -12.30 11.47 -11.25
N PHE A 81 -11.23 11.97 -10.64
CA PHE A 81 -9.89 11.97 -11.21
C PHE A 81 -9.07 10.84 -10.63
N ILE A 82 -8.61 9.91 -11.48
CA ILE A 82 -7.89 8.71 -11.07
C ILE A 82 -6.42 8.87 -11.44
N LEU A 83 -5.57 8.65 -10.46
CA LEU A 83 -4.11 8.71 -10.58
C LEU A 83 -3.53 7.29 -10.58
N LYS A 84 -2.30 7.12 -11.04
CA LYS A 84 -1.56 5.86 -10.90
C LYS A 84 -0.09 6.15 -10.63
N LYS A 85 0.55 5.31 -9.83
CA LYS A 85 2.01 5.33 -9.68
C LYS A 85 2.59 4.13 -10.40
N THR A 86 3.41 4.37 -11.42
CA THR A 86 3.98 3.35 -12.31
C THR A 86 4.91 2.39 -11.56
N GLU A 87 5.71 2.91 -10.63
CA GLU A 87 6.66 2.14 -9.83
C GLU A 87 5.99 1.09 -8.92
N THR A 88 4.84 1.45 -8.34
CA THR A 88 4.16 0.62 -7.34
C THR A 88 2.92 -0.08 -7.90
N SER A 89 2.61 0.10 -9.20
CA SER A 89 1.38 -0.36 -9.85
C SER A 89 0.10 0.02 -9.08
N THR A 90 0.16 1.08 -8.27
CA THR A 90 -0.95 1.48 -7.41
C THR A 90 -1.96 2.26 -8.24
N THR A 91 -3.14 1.68 -8.45
CA THR A 91 -4.29 2.41 -9.02
C THR A 91 -4.84 3.30 -7.93
N THR A 92 -4.75 4.60 -8.14
CA THR A 92 -4.85 5.59 -7.09
C THR A 92 -6.17 6.33 -7.18
N PHE A 93 -6.81 6.41 -6.03
CA PHE A 93 -8.21 6.73 -5.76
C PHE A 93 -8.86 7.85 -6.60
N PRO A 94 -10.19 7.80 -6.75
CA PRO A 94 -10.94 8.88 -7.37
C PRO A 94 -10.89 10.14 -6.49
N ILE A 95 -10.15 11.16 -6.92
CA ILE A 95 -10.20 12.50 -6.34
C ILE A 95 -11.44 13.20 -6.92
N PRO A 96 -12.41 13.62 -6.08
CA PRO A 96 -13.54 14.35 -6.59
C PRO A 96 -13.11 15.71 -7.16
N HIS A 97 -13.41 15.99 -8.41
CA HIS A 97 -13.02 17.17 -9.16
C HIS A 97 -14.16 17.59 -10.10
N PRO A 98 -14.54 18.87 -10.17
CA PRO A 98 -13.96 19.99 -9.44
C PRO A 98 -14.56 20.13 -8.04
N ARG A 99 -13.72 20.13 -7.01
CA ARG A 99 -14.08 20.66 -5.69
C ARG A 99 -13.12 21.76 -5.28
N GLN A 100 -13.69 22.82 -4.72
CA GLN A 100 -12.94 23.93 -4.14
C GLN A 100 -12.16 23.46 -2.90
N GLU A 101 -12.71 22.49 -2.17
CA GLU A 101 -12.09 21.87 -1.00
C GLU A 101 -12.45 20.38 -0.91
N LEU A 102 -11.46 19.55 -0.61
CA LEU A 102 -11.65 18.14 -0.30
C LEU A 102 -11.91 17.96 1.19
N ASN A 103 -12.79 17.01 1.52
CA ASN A 103 -12.99 16.63 2.91
C ASN A 103 -11.67 16.06 3.48
N PRO A 104 -11.18 16.54 4.64
CA PRO A 104 -9.94 16.06 5.26
C PRO A 104 -9.90 14.55 5.47
N LEU A 105 -11.05 13.92 5.76
CA LEU A 105 -11.16 12.47 5.91
C LEU A 105 -10.96 11.74 4.58
N THR A 106 -11.51 12.28 3.49
CA THR A 106 -11.26 11.74 2.14
C THR A 106 -9.79 11.84 1.79
N LEU A 107 -9.15 12.98 2.08
CA LEU A 107 -7.73 13.16 1.81
C LEU A 107 -6.85 12.25 2.66
N LYS A 108 -7.18 12.06 3.94
CA LYS A 108 -6.54 11.07 4.82
C LYS A 108 -6.63 9.66 4.24
N ASN A 109 -7.82 9.24 3.80
CA ASN A 109 -8.01 7.92 3.21
C ASN A 109 -7.19 7.76 1.93
N ILE A 110 -7.13 8.79 1.09
CA ILE A 110 -6.31 8.78 -0.12
C ILE A 110 -4.83 8.59 0.26
N LEU A 111 -4.29 9.36 1.23
CA LEU A 111 -2.89 9.23 1.67
C LEU A 111 -2.57 7.82 2.19
N ILE A 112 -3.49 7.21 2.93
CA ILE A 112 -3.35 5.83 3.41
C ILE A 112 -3.29 4.86 2.22
N GLN A 113 -4.19 5.01 1.25
CA GLN A 113 -4.27 4.13 0.07
C GLN A 113 -3.09 4.31 -0.89
N THR A 114 -2.53 5.52 -0.96
CA THR A 114 -1.35 5.84 -1.76
C THR A 114 -0.05 5.51 -1.06
N ASN A 115 -0.11 5.05 0.20
CA ASN A 115 1.04 4.89 1.09
C ASN A 115 1.95 6.13 1.08
N THR A 116 1.34 7.32 1.16
CA THR A 116 2.03 8.62 1.16
C THR A 116 1.98 9.22 2.55
N THR A 117 3.13 9.62 3.08
CA THR A 117 3.17 10.27 4.39
C THR A 117 2.53 11.66 4.33
N LEU A 118 2.02 12.13 5.47
CA LEU A 118 1.48 13.49 5.56
C LEU A 118 2.55 14.52 5.19
N GLU A 119 3.77 14.34 5.67
CA GLU A 119 4.88 15.27 5.44
C GLU A 119 5.26 15.35 3.95
N ASP A 120 5.43 14.21 3.28
CA ASP A 120 5.72 14.17 1.84
C ASP A 120 4.64 14.89 1.04
N PHE A 121 3.38 14.68 1.41
CA PHE A 121 2.26 15.34 0.76
C PHE A 121 2.25 16.85 0.99
N LEU A 122 2.43 17.30 2.24
CA LEU A 122 2.45 18.73 2.58
C LEU A 122 3.63 19.47 1.92
N ASN A 123 4.81 18.84 1.86
CA ASN A 123 5.99 19.36 1.18
C ASN A 123 5.76 19.55 -0.33
N ASN A 124 4.75 18.89 -0.89
CA ASN A 124 4.43 18.92 -2.31
C ASN A 124 3.15 19.70 -2.67
N LEU A 125 2.47 20.36 -1.72
CA LEU A 125 1.28 21.19 -1.98
C LEU A 125 1.53 22.39 -2.92
#